data_AF-A0A957BX12-F1
#
_entry.id   AF-A0A957BX12-F1
#
_cell.length_a   1.000
_cell.length_b   1.000
_cell.length_c   1.000
_cell.angle_alpha   90.00
_cell.angle_beta   90.00
_cell.angle_gamma   90.00
#
_symmetry.space_group_name_H-M   'P 1'
#
loop_
_entity.id
_entity.type
_entity.pdbx_description
1 polymer ?
#
loop_
_entity_poly.entity_id
_entity_poly.type
_entity_poly.pdbx_seq_one_letter_code
_entity_poly.pdbx_strand_id
1 'polypeptide(L)'
;MHKRYLILAYVVLFLMALMHTPVVAQETPATPRRDPLALARRFLGFQREFAFGLPALPVEVGEQAQFWVPKRGSDTPQQITATLAASATDIEFWVEEGILYDEADMAALAQAFEGALTSLRLRMFYGGEQLQLQQGEEPLPEDFMASPDVDGVDRISVLYARDLLQDVVARYNPVDSIPSALVAGGYSNERELLLVDTTLFPDVSLTDGLYTSSLVRTYYDTIAEFNDPEQADWLQRVLADIMVASFLSTDPSFGGVVAYLDDPGTSLIQTGNFATRSRHDGGHLLFMSYFIQRFGQDVFRPLFSQSGTGVAP
;
A
#
# COMPACT_ATOMS: atom_id res chain seq x y z
N MET A 1 18.54 36.60 -59.27
CA MET A 1 17.51 36.72 -58.22
C MET A 1 16.73 35.42 -57.97
N HIS A 2 16.34 34.65 -58.98
CA HIS A 2 15.52 33.43 -58.84
C HIS A 2 16.03 32.33 -57.88
N LYS A 3 17.34 32.04 -57.83
CA LYS A 3 17.88 30.96 -56.97
C LYS A 3 17.71 31.21 -55.46
N ARG A 4 17.66 32.47 -55.01
CA ARG A 4 17.53 32.80 -53.58
C ARG A 4 16.10 32.60 -53.06
N TYR A 5 15.10 32.88 -53.90
CA TYR A 5 13.69 32.62 -53.57
C TYR A 5 13.36 31.12 -53.55
N LEU A 6 14.02 30.34 -54.41
CA LEU A 6 13.86 28.89 -54.44
C LEU A 6 14.35 28.26 -53.13
N ILE A 7 15.54 28.67 -52.65
CA ILE A 7 16.10 28.16 -51.39
C ILE A 7 15.22 28.56 -50.21
N LEU A 8 14.73 29.80 -50.18
CA LEU A 8 13.82 30.26 -49.11
C LEU A 8 12.51 29.47 -49.11
N ALA A 9 11.95 29.17 -50.29
CA ALA A 9 10.75 28.35 -50.42
C ALA A 9 10.97 26.92 -49.90
N TYR A 10 12.11 26.30 -50.20
CA TYR A 10 12.45 24.97 -49.67
C TYR A 10 12.65 24.96 -48.15
N VAL A 11 13.27 26.01 -47.59
CA VAL A 11 13.45 26.12 -46.13
C VAL A 11 12.10 26.30 -45.43
N VAL A 12 11.20 27.11 -45.99
CA VAL A 12 9.84 27.30 -45.43
C VAL A 12 9.02 26.01 -45.54
N LEU A 13 9.09 25.30 -46.67
CA LEU A 13 8.43 23.99 -46.83
C LEU A 13 8.99 22.94 -45.85
N PHE A 14 10.30 22.93 -45.62
CA PHE A 14 10.92 22.03 -44.65
C PHE A 14 10.52 22.36 -43.20
N LEU A 15 10.45 23.64 -42.85
CA LEU A 15 9.98 24.08 -41.52
C LEU A 15 8.49 23.81 -41.32
N MET A 16 7.65 23.98 -42.35
CA MET A 16 6.23 23.59 -42.28
C MET A 16 6.05 22.08 -42.15
N ALA A 17 6.90 21.27 -42.82
CA ALA A 17 6.89 19.82 -42.66
C ALA A 17 7.26 19.40 -41.23
N LEU A 18 8.20 20.09 -40.57
CA LEU A 18 8.54 19.87 -39.16
C LEU A 18 7.45 20.33 -38.18
N MET A 19 6.60 21.30 -38.57
CA MET A 19 5.43 21.71 -37.77
C MET A 19 4.19 20.83 -38.00
N HIS A 20 4.23 19.89 -38.94
CA HIS A 20 3.11 18.99 -39.28
C HIS A 20 3.44 17.51 -39.14
N THR A 21 4.67 17.15 -38.78
CA THR A 21 4.88 15.83 -38.18
C THR A 21 4.18 15.86 -36.82
N PRO A 22 3.10 15.09 -36.60
CA PRO A 22 2.69 14.84 -35.24
C PRO A 22 3.93 14.31 -34.54
N VAL A 23 4.36 14.99 -33.47
CA VAL A 23 5.11 14.30 -32.44
C VAL A 23 4.17 13.17 -32.07
N VAL A 24 4.47 11.97 -32.55
CA VAL A 24 3.91 10.77 -31.96
C VAL A 24 4.36 10.91 -30.52
N ALA A 25 3.44 11.34 -29.66
CA ALA A 25 3.60 11.17 -28.23
C ALA A 25 4.06 9.73 -28.11
N GLN A 26 5.26 9.52 -27.54
CA GLN A 26 5.68 8.18 -27.18
C GLN A 26 4.45 7.53 -26.59
N GLU A 27 3.96 6.43 -27.19
CA GLU A 27 3.00 5.56 -26.52
C GLU A 27 3.57 5.45 -25.13
N THR A 28 2.92 6.07 -24.14
CA THR A 28 3.49 6.19 -22.81
C THR A 28 3.74 4.75 -22.41
N PRO A 29 5.00 4.29 -22.34
CA PRO A 29 5.22 2.92 -21.92
C PRO A 29 4.57 2.86 -20.55
N ALA A 30 3.76 1.82 -20.29
CA ALA A 30 3.20 1.54 -18.98
C ALA A 30 4.25 1.93 -17.94
N THR A 31 3.88 2.79 -16.99
CA THR A 31 4.82 3.49 -16.12
C THR A 31 5.82 2.45 -15.62
N PRO A 32 7.12 2.54 -15.97
CA PRO A 32 8.01 1.40 -15.78
C PRO A 32 8.01 1.03 -14.30
N ARG A 33 7.48 -0.16 -13.99
CA ARG A 33 7.37 -0.67 -12.62
C ARG A 33 8.76 -0.58 -12.01
N ARG A 34 8.88 0.13 -10.88
CA ARG A 34 10.15 0.36 -10.20
C ARG A 34 10.62 -0.98 -9.62
N ASP A 35 11.38 -1.74 -10.39
CA ASP A 35 12.06 -2.97 -9.95
C ASP A 35 13.49 -2.62 -9.51
N PRO A 36 13.79 -2.62 -8.19
CA PRO A 36 15.11 -2.28 -7.67
C PRO A 36 16.21 -3.21 -8.18
N LEU A 37 15.92 -4.50 -8.38
CA LEU A 37 16.89 -5.47 -8.87
C LEU A 37 17.18 -5.25 -10.36
N ALA A 38 16.15 -5.00 -11.17
CA ALA A 38 16.35 -4.63 -12.57
C ALA A 38 17.17 -3.33 -12.71
N LEU A 39 16.87 -2.33 -11.88
CA LEU A 39 17.62 -1.07 -11.84
C LEU A 39 19.07 -1.29 -11.39
N ALA A 40 19.31 -2.08 -10.36
CA ALA A 40 20.65 -2.38 -9.86
C ALA A 40 21.47 -3.19 -10.89
N ARG A 41 20.86 -4.19 -11.55
CA ARG A 41 21.49 -4.93 -12.65
C ARG A 41 21.87 -3.99 -13.79
N ARG A 42 20.95 -3.12 -14.20
CA ARG A 42 21.12 -2.22 -15.34
C ARG A 42 22.14 -1.10 -15.10
N PHE A 43 22.11 -0.49 -13.92
CA PHE A 43 22.85 0.75 -13.66
C PHE A 43 24.02 0.58 -12.68
N LEU A 44 24.01 -0.45 -11.83
CA LEU A 44 25.05 -0.67 -10.82
C LEU A 44 25.91 -1.91 -11.11
N GLY A 45 25.64 -2.64 -12.20
CA GLY A 45 26.36 -3.87 -12.53
C GLY A 45 26.17 -4.99 -11.51
N PHE A 46 25.07 -4.95 -10.74
CA PHE A 46 24.75 -5.96 -9.74
C PHE A 46 24.46 -7.30 -10.42
N GLN A 47 25.23 -8.35 -10.11
CA GLN A 47 25.11 -9.68 -10.74
C GLN A 47 24.86 -10.82 -9.76
N ARG A 48 24.74 -10.55 -8.45
CA ARG A 48 24.41 -11.61 -7.50
C ARG A 48 22.98 -12.08 -7.71
N GLU A 49 22.79 -13.39 -7.60
CA GLU A 49 21.49 -13.97 -7.36
C GLU A 49 21.22 -13.91 -5.86
N PHE A 50 19.99 -13.53 -5.48
CA PHE A 50 19.56 -13.67 -4.10
C PHE A 50 19.27 -15.14 -3.86
N ALA A 51 19.79 -15.67 -2.76
CA ALA A 51 19.32 -16.95 -2.28
C ALA A 51 17.89 -16.71 -1.77
N PHE A 52 16.90 -17.32 -2.40
CA PHE A 52 15.57 -17.41 -1.82
C PHE A 52 15.69 -18.08 -0.44
N GLY A 53 15.01 -17.53 0.55
CA GLY A 53 15.17 -17.91 1.95
C GLY A 53 15.07 -19.42 2.16
N LEU A 54 15.88 -19.92 3.10
CA LEU A 54 15.55 -21.17 3.76
C LEU A 54 14.10 -21.06 4.31
N PRO A 55 13.34 -22.16 4.43
CA PRO A 55 12.04 -22.10 5.07
C PRO A 55 12.16 -21.38 6.41
N ALA A 56 11.28 -20.41 6.64
CA ALA A 56 11.31 -19.58 7.84
C ALA A 56 11.47 -20.45 9.08
N LEU A 57 12.46 -20.12 9.89
CA LEU A 57 12.55 -20.74 11.21
C LEU A 57 11.27 -20.41 11.97
N PRO A 58 10.74 -21.34 12.79
CA PRO A 58 9.67 -21.02 13.71
C PRO A 58 10.14 -19.86 14.59
N VAL A 59 9.37 -18.78 14.61
CA VAL A 59 9.63 -17.66 15.52
C VAL A 59 9.06 -17.98 16.89
N GLU A 60 9.82 -17.66 17.93
CA GLU A 60 9.41 -17.87 19.32
C GLU A 60 8.98 -16.53 19.94
N VAL A 61 7.75 -16.45 20.44
CA VAL A 61 7.28 -15.28 21.19
C VAL A 61 8.25 -14.98 22.34
N GLY A 62 8.65 -13.72 22.46
CA GLY A 62 9.70 -13.26 23.38
C GLY A 62 11.10 -13.14 22.74
N GLU A 63 11.29 -13.61 21.51
CA GLU A 63 12.52 -13.37 20.75
C GLU A 63 12.76 -11.87 20.52
N GLN A 64 14.04 -11.47 20.51
CA GLN A 64 14.44 -10.10 20.22
C GLN A 64 15.15 -10.00 18.87
N ALA A 65 14.80 -8.97 18.11
CA ALA A 65 15.46 -8.66 16.83
C ALA A 65 15.75 -7.16 16.72
N GLN A 66 16.69 -6.82 15.84
CA GLN A 66 17.01 -5.44 15.50
C GLN A 66 16.29 -5.02 14.23
N PHE A 67 15.78 -3.78 14.23
CA PHE A 67 15.09 -3.19 13.10
C PHE A 67 15.68 -1.84 12.73
N TRP A 68 15.87 -1.60 11.44
CA TRP A 68 16.11 -0.28 10.88
C TRP A 68 14.79 0.48 10.78
N VAL A 69 14.64 1.58 11.50
CA VAL A 69 13.44 2.41 11.46
C VAL A 69 13.77 3.87 11.21
N PRO A 70 12.96 4.60 10.42
CA PRO A 70 13.13 6.03 10.25
C PRO A 70 12.60 6.75 11.50
N LYS A 71 13.48 7.44 12.25
CA LYS A 71 13.11 8.21 13.45
C LYS A 71 13.08 9.72 13.18
N ARG A 72 12.20 10.46 13.86
CA ARG A 72 12.18 11.93 13.79
C ARG A 72 13.51 12.51 14.28
N GLY A 73 13.99 13.53 13.57
CA GLY A 73 15.24 14.22 13.94
C GLY A 73 16.52 13.48 13.56
N SER A 74 16.43 12.35 12.85
CA SER A 74 17.58 11.68 12.25
C SER A 74 17.53 11.74 10.73
N ASP A 75 18.68 11.97 10.10
CA ASP A 75 18.83 12.00 8.64
C ASP A 75 18.94 10.59 8.04
N THR A 76 19.20 9.58 8.86
CA THR A 76 19.30 8.17 8.44
C THR A 76 18.47 7.26 9.35
N PRO A 77 17.98 6.11 8.83
CA PRO A 77 17.37 5.09 9.68
C PRO A 77 18.24 4.73 10.88
N GLN A 78 17.58 4.46 12.01
CA GLN A 78 18.21 4.08 13.27
C GLN A 78 17.90 2.62 13.58
N GLN A 79 18.84 1.92 14.20
CA GLN A 79 18.58 0.59 14.74
C GLN A 79 17.86 0.70 16.07
N ILE A 80 16.77 -0.06 16.22
CA ILE A 80 16.09 -0.29 17.48
C ILE A 80 16.02 -1.78 17.77
N THR A 81 15.89 -2.13 19.05
CA THR A 81 15.60 -3.50 19.48
C THR A 81 14.09 -3.62 19.71
N ALA A 82 13.50 -4.70 19.20
CA ALA A 82 12.11 -5.02 19.44
C ALA A 82 11.96 -6.49 19.86
N THR A 83 10.93 -6.76 20.65
CA THR A 83 10.56 -8.10 21.12
C THR A 83 9.35 -8.58 20.33
N LEU A 84 9.34 -9.85 19.91
CA LEU A 84 8.18 -10.49 19.31
C LEU A 84 7.11 -10.70 20.38
N ALA A 85 6.07 -9.89 20.35
CA ALA A 85 4.98 -9.90 21.33
C ALA A 85 3.94 -10.99 21.02
N ALA A 86 3.70 -11.27 19.74
CA ALA A 86 2.80 -12.33 19.29
C ALA A 86 3.09 -12.69 17.83
N SER A 87 2.72 -13.90 17.44
CA SER A 87 2.80 -14.37 16.05
C SER A 87 1.67 -15.32 15.72
N ALA A 88 1.33 -15.40 14.44
CA ALA A 88 0.50 -16.42 13.84
C ALA A 88 1.23 -17.02 12.60
N THR A 89 0.55 -17.69 11.68
CA THR A 89 1.21 -18.32 10.52
C THR A 89 1.86 -17.28 9.61
N ASP A 90 1.07 -16.26 9.23
CA ASP A 90 1.43 -15.28 8.19
C ASP A 90 1.67 -13.86 8.74
N ILE A 91 1.69 -13.70 10.07
CA ILE A 91 1.90 -12.40 10.70
C ILE A 91 2.71 -12.46 12.00
N GLU A 92 3.55 -11.46 12.20
CA GLU A 92 4.29 -11.21 13.43
C GLU A 92 4.03 -9.81 13.97
N PHE A 93 3.96 -9.68 15.29
CA PHE A 93 3.84 -8.41 15.99
C PHE A 93 5.06 -8.18 16.88
N TRP A 94 5.90 -7.25 16.45
CA TRP A 94 7.09 -6.78 17.14
C TRP A 94 6.80 -5.48 17.90
N VAL A 95 7.36 -5.35 19.09
CA VAL A 95 7.19 -4.18 19.95
C VAL A 95 8.55 -3.65 20.38
N GLU A 96 8.84 -2.37 20.07
CA GLU A 96 10.06 -1.69 20.49
C GLU A 96 10.25 -1.75 22.01
N GLU A 97 11.49 -1.96 22.43
CA GLU A 97 11.85 -2.01 23.84
C GLU A 97 11.37 -0.77 24.60
N GLY A 98 10.70 -0.98 25.75
CA GLY A 98 10.16 0.09 26.59
C GLY A 98 8.75 0.56 26.22
N ILE A 99 8.10 -0.07 25.23
CA ILE A 99 6.64 0.01 25.04
C ILE A 99 5.99 -1.12 25.83
N LEU A 100 4.94 -0.79 26.60
CA LEU A 100 4.19 -1.76 27.39
C LEU A 100 3.04 -2.34 26.55
N TYR A 101 2.77 -3.62 26.75
CA TYR A 101 1.66 -4.33 26.13
C TYR A 101 1.21 -5.48 27.03
N ASP A 102 0.00 -5.98 26.79
CA ASP A 102 -0.50 -7.20 27.41
C ASP A 102 -0.31 -8.38 26.44
N GLU A 103 0.34 -9.45 26.92
CA GLU A 103 0.68 -10.62 26.09
C GLU A 103 -0.57 -11.35 25.58
N ALA A 104 -1.63 -11.45 26.40
CA ALA A 104 -2.86 -12.13 26.02
C ALA A 104 -3.62 -11.34 24.96
N ASP A 105 -3.67 -10.01 25.10
CA ASP A 105 -4.28 -9.13 24.11
C ASP A 105 -3.51 -9.20 22.77
N MET A 106 -2.18 -9.19 22.79
CA MET A 106 -1.36 -9.30 21.57
C MET A 106 -1.54 -10.66 20.87
N ALA A 107 -1.63 -11.75 21.63
CA ALA A 107 -1.90 -13.07 21.08
C ALA A 107 -3.30 -13.14 20.42
N ALA A 108 -4.32 -12.54 21.06
CA ALA A 108 -5.66 -12.45 20.49
C ALA A 108 -5.68 -11.58 19.22
N LEU A 109 -4.93 -10.47 19.19
CA LEU A 109 -4.78 -9.63 18.01
C LEU A 109 -4.15 -10.41 16.85
N ALA A 110 -3.09 -11.19 17.09
CA ALA A 110 -2.42 -11.95 16.05
C ALA A 110 -3.35 -12.95 15.36
N GLN A 111 -4.14 -13.69 16.15
CA GLN A 111 -5.13 -14.64 15.64
C GLN A 111 -6.25 -13.94 14.86
N ALA A 112 -6.75 -12.80 15.35
CA ALA A 112 -7.78 -12.04 14.65
C ALA A 112 -7.26 -11.48 13.30
N PHE A 113 -6.01 -11.02 13.27
CA PHE A 113 -5.42 -10.41 12.09
C PHE A 113 -5.02 -11.45 11.01
N GLU A 114 -4.62 -12.66 11.38
CA GLU A 114 -4.34 -13.75 10.43
C GLU A 114 -5.55 -14.05 9.52
N GLY A 115 -6.74 -14.20 10.11
CA GLY A 115 -7.97 -14.36 9.35
C GLY A 115 -8.31 -13.14 8.47
N ALA A 116 -7.91 -11.94 8.94
CA ALA A 116 -8.04 -10.70 8.18
C ALA A 116 -7.17 -10.71 6.92
N LEU A 117 -5.88 -11.04 7.05
CA LEU A 117 -4.92 -11.04 5.95
C LEU A 117 -5.39 -11.97 4.82
N THR A 118 -5.82 -13.18 5.19
CA THR A 118 -6.39 -14.16 4.26
C THR A 118 -7.57 -13.55 3.50
N SER A 119 -8.53 -12.97 4.22
CA SER A 119 -9.73 -12.36 3.62
C SER A 119 -9.39 -11.16 2.73
N LEU A 120 -8.43 -10.33 3.14
CA LEU A 120 -8.01 -9.14 2.40
C LEU A 120 -7.24 -9.49 1.13
N ARG A 121 -6.65 -10.68 1.00
CA ARG A 121 -5.98 -11.10 -0.23
C ARG A 121 -6.87 -11.88 -1.18
N LEU A 122 -7.94 -12.52 -0.71
CA LEU A 122 -8.79 -13.35 -1.57
C LEU A 122 -9.47 -12.55 -2.69
N ARG A 123 -9.12 -12.85 -3.94
CA ARG A 123 -9.64 -12.22 -5.17
C ARG A 123 -11.16 -12.33 -5.27
N MET A 124 -11.77 -13.36 -4.70
CA MET A 124 -13.22 -13.55 -4.75
C MET A 124 -14.03 -12.42 -4.09
N PHE A 125 -13.46 -11.73 -3.09
CA PHE A 125 -14.13 -10.57 -2.46
C PHE A 125 -14.09 -9.32 -3.34
N TYR A 126 -13.19 -9.31 -4.33
CA TYR A 126 -12.94 -8.22 -5.27
C TYR A 126 -13.43 -8.54 -6.69
N GLY A 127 -13.81 -9.80 -6.92
CA GLY A 127 -14.10 -10.36 -8.24
C GLY A 127 -15.59 -10.41 -8.58
N GLY A 128 -15.88 -10.62 -9.87
CA GLY A 128 -17.23 -10.98 -10.33
C GLY A 128 -17.63 -12.40 -9.90
N GLU A 129 -18.88 -12.80 -10.20
CA GLU A 129 -19.40 -14.13 -9.83
C GLU A 129 -18.54 -15.31 -10.31
N GLN A 130 -17.69 -15.13 -11.33
CA GLN A 130 -16.81 -16.18 -11.84
C GLN A 130 -15.68 -16.61 -10.88
N LEU A 131 -15.39 -15.83 -9.84
CA LEU A 131 -14.31 -16.09 -8.88
C LEU A 131 -14.81 -16.70 -7.56
N GLN A 132 -16.05 -17.21 -7.50
CA GLN A 132 -16.58 -17.85 -6.30
C GLN A 132 -16.02 -19.27 -6.14
N LEU A 133 -15.39 -19.54 -5.00
CA LEU A 133 -15.01 -20.90 -4.60
C LEU A 133 -16.25 -21.76 -4.37
N GLN A 134 -16.22 -23.02 -4.81
CA GLN A 134 -17.31 -23.95 -4.49
C GLN A 134 -17.27 -24.31 -3.00
N GLN A 135 -18.43 -24.67 -2.45
CA GLN A 135 -18.53 -25.01 -1.04
C GLN A 135 -17.64 -26.22 -0.70
N GLY A 136 -16.63 -26.03 0.15
CA GLY A 136 -15.65 -27.06 0.52
C GLY A 136 -14.37 -27.07 -0.34
N GLU A 137 -14.22 -26.12 -1.25
CA GLU A 137 -12.98 -25.88 -2.00
C GLU A 137 -12.07 -24.95 -1.21
N GLU A 138 -10.82 -25.37 -1.03
CA GLU A 138 -9.78 -24.53 -0.41
C GLU A 138 -9.20 -23.59 -1.48
N PRO A 139 -8.99 -22.29 -1.16
CA PRO A 139 -8.39 -21.36 -2.10
C PRO A 139 -6.99 -21.82 -2.54
N LEU A 140 -6.70 -21.70 -3.82
CA LEU A 140 -5.38 -21.93 -4.39
C LEU A 140 -4.52 -20.66 -4.33
N PRO A 141 -3.18 -20.74 -4.40
CA PRO A 141 -2.31 -19.56 -4.36
C PRO A 141 -2.68 -18.47 -5.38
N GLU A 142 -3.15 -18.84 -6.58
CA GLU A 142 -3.62 -17.93 -7.61
C GLU A 142 -4.89 -17.15 -7.26
N ASP A 143 -5.70 -17.65 -6.31
CA ASP A 143 -6.91 -16.99 -5.82
C ASP A 143 -6.60 -15.80 -4.92
N PHE A 144 -5.34 -15.61 -4.54
CA PHE A 144 -4.90 -14.48 -3.73
C PHE A 144 -4.31 -13.36 -4.59
N MET A 145 -4.55 -12.12 -4.17
CA MET A 145 -3.76 -10.97 -4.58
C MET A 145 -2.33 -11.17 -4.10
N ALA A 146 -1.37 -10.80 -4.94
CA ALA A 146 0.04 -10.95 -4.62
C ALA A 146 0.43 -9.93 -3.53
N SER A 147 1.30 -10.33 -2.62
CA SER A 147 1.97 -9.44 -1.67
C SER A 147 3.43 -9.27 -2.11
N PRO A 148 4.11 -8.17 -1.77
CA PRO A 148 5.57 -8.17 -1.71
C PRO A 148 6.03 -9.34 -0.83
N ASP A 149 7.16 -9.95 -1.20
CA ASP A 149 7.76 -11.10 -0.51
C ASP A 149 9.26 -11.11 -0.83
N VAL A 150 10.03 -10.38 -0.03
CA VAL A 150 11.47 -10.19 -0.29
C VAL A 150 12.31 -11.38 0.17
N ASP A 151 11.89 -12.07 1.23
CA ASP A 151 12.62 -13.16 1.86
C ASP A 151 12.14 -14.55 1.44
N GLY A 152 11.03 -14.64 0.69
CA GLY A 152 10.42 -15.89 0.24
C GLY A 152 9.56 -16.53 1.33
N VAL A 153 9.22 -15.78 2.37
CA VAL A 153 8.37 -16.17 3.47
C VAL A 153 7.14 -15.28 3.38
N ASP A 154 5.99 -15.84 2.97
CA ASP A 154 4.72 -15.11 2.83
C ASP A 154 4.16 -14.66 4.20
N ARG A 155 4.87 -13.75 4.86
CA ARG A 155 4.65 -13.30 6.23
C ARG A 155 4.86 -11.81 6.34
N ILE A 156 3.94 -11.14 7.02
CA ILE A 156 4.01 -9.71 7.29
C ILE A 156 4.52 -9.47 8.72
N SER A 157 5.50 -8.58 8.86
CA SER A 157 5.93 -8.06 10.15
C SER A 157 5.23 -6.74 10.47
N VAL A 158 4.64 -6.64 11.64
CA VAL A 158 4.14 -5.38 12.22
C VAL A 158 5.10 -4.95 13.32
N LEU A 159 5.54 -3.71 13.30
CA LEU A 159 6.43 -3.15 14.33
C LEU A 159 5.82 -1.91 14.97
N TYR A 160 5.45 -2.05 16.24
CA TYR A 160 5.09 -0.91 17.10
C TYR A 160 6.35 -0.23 17.60
N ALA A 161 6.52 1.04 17.24
CA ALA A 161 7.67 1.84 17.61
C ALA A 161 7.25 3.26 18.01
N ARG A 162 8.17 4.01 18.62
CA ARG A 162 8.02 5.43 18.96
C ARG A 162 8.80 6.32 18.00
N ASP A 163 8.37 7.57 17.89
CA ASP A 163 9.10 8.66 17.26
C ASP A 163 9.47 8.38 15.80
N LEU A 164 8.59 7.66 15.09
CA LEU A 164 8.78 7.37 13.68
C LEU A 164 8.66 8.66 12.86
N LEU A 165 9.48 8.76 11.79
CA LEU A 165 9.40 9.86 10.82
C LEU A 165 8.21 9.65 9.88
N GLN A 166 7.00 9.79 10.40
CA GLN A 166 5.76 9.70 9.64
C GLN A 166 4.65 10.57 10.25
N ASP A 167 3.65 10.85 9.43
CA ASP A 167 2.46 11.67 9.71
C ASP A 167 1.17 10.86 9.77
N VAL A 168 1.30 9.54 9.83
CA VAL A 168 0.20 8.56 9.87
C VAL A 168 0.47 7.53 10.96
N VAL A 169 -0.60 6.91 11.47
CA VAL A 169 -0.52 5.91 12.54
C VAL A 169 0.27 4.68 12.09
N ALA A 170 -0.04 4.15 10.90
CA ALA A 170 0.65 3.00 10.32
C ALA A 170 1.08 3.31 8.88
N ARG A 171 2.21 2.71 8.47
CA ARG A 171 2.78 2.85 7.12
C ARG A 171 3.56 1.60 6.75
N TYR A 172 3.43 1.15 5.52
CA TYR A 172 4.33 0.15 4.93
C TYR A 172 5.63 0.81 4.48
N ASN A 173 6.77 0.22 4.83
CA ASN A 173 8.07 0.70 4.39
C ASN A 173 8.57 -0.12 3.19
N PRO A 174 8.41 0.36 1.93
CA PRO A 174 8.80 -0.40 0.75
C PRO A 174 10.31 -0.61 0.62
N VAL A 175 11.13 0.14 1.37
CA VAL A 175 12.59 -0.07 1.38
C VAL A 175 12.95 -1.39 2.06
N ASP A 176 12.14 -1.83 3.03
CA ASP A 176 12.40 -3.06 3.78
C ASP A 176 12.09 -4.33 2.97
N SER A 177 11.22 -4.23 1.96
CA SER A 177 10.98 -5.26 0.96
C SER A 177 12.01 -5.26 -0.19
N ILE A 178 13.20 -4.71 0.05
CA ILE A 178 14.32 -4.73 -0.89
C ILE A 178 15.51 -5.35 -0.20
N PRO A 179 16.26 -6.28 -0.83
CA PRO A 179 17.50 -6.79 -0.25
C PRO A 179 18.45 -5.64 0.12
N SER A 180 18.98 -5.67 1.33
CA SER A 180 19.88 -4.65 1.92
C SER A 180 21.05 -4.32 1.01
N ALA A 181 21.56 -5.30 0.26
CA ALA A 181 22.63 -5.13 -0.73
C ALA A 181 22.28 -4.17 -1.88
N LEU A 182 20.99 -3.88 -2.12
CA LEU A 182 20.51 -2.94 -3.13
C LEU A 182 20.10 -1.58 -2.56
N VAL A 183 19.99 -1.46 -1.23
CA VAL A 183 19.58 -0.23 -0.56
C VAL A 183 20.80 0.59 -0.18
N ALA A 184 20.77 1.89 -0.47
CA ALA A 184 21.85 2.79 -0.08
C ALA A 184 22.03 2.80 1.44
N GLY A 185 23.26 2.54 1.91
CA GLY A 185 23.56 2.41 3.33
C GLY A 185 23.18 1.06 3.96
N GLY A 186 22.54 0.16 3.21
CA GLY A 186 22.13 -1.16 3.71
C GLY A 186 20.95 -1.13 4.68
N TYR A 187 20.20 -0.02 4.75
CA TYR A 187 19.09 0.18 5.67
C TYR A 187 17.81 -0.50 5.17
N SER A 188 17.81 -1.83 5.19
CA SER A 188 16.63 -2.64 4.93
C SER A 188 16.51 -3.72 5.99
N ASN A 189 15.27 -4.01 6.40
CA ASN A 189 14.96 -5.14 7.26
C ASN A 189 14.78 -6.47 6.51
N GLU A 190 14.86 -6.44 5.18
CA GLU A 190 14.68 -7.60 4.28
C GLU A 190 13.44 -8.41 4.64
N ARG A 191 12.32 -7.71 4.90
CA ARG A 191 11.00 -8.27 5.19
C ARG A 191 9.90 -7.24 4.95
N GLU A 192 8.68 -7.71 4.76
CA GLU A 192 7.48 -6.88 4.61
C GLU A 192 7.10 -6.24 5.96
N LEU A 193 7.50 -4.99 6.15
CA LEU A 193 7.36 -4.30 7.43
C LEU A 193 6.27 -3.21 7.41
N LEU A 194 5.28 -3.37 8.28
CA LEU A 194 4.31 -2.35 8.66
C LEU A 194 4.77 -1.65 9.93
N LEU A 195 5.12 -0.37 9.82
CA LEU A 195 5.55 0.46 10.92
C LEU A 195 4.36 1.18 11.57
N VAL A 196 4.16 0.98 12.87
CA VAL A 196 3.11 1.62 13.66
C VAL A 196 3.73 2.59 14.66
N ASP A 197 3.35 3.87 14.57
CA ASP A 197 3.83 4.92 15.46
C ASP A 197 2.92 5.06 16.68
N THR A 198 3.48 4.79 17.85
CA THR A 198 2.78 4.86 19.13
C THR A 198 2.93 6.22 19.83
N THR A 199 3.79 7.12 19.32
CA THR A 199 4.05 8.42 19.96
C THR A 199 2.83 9.33 19.96
N LEU A 200 1.99 9.26 18.93
CA LEU A 200 0.80 10.12 18.83
C LEU A 200 -0.27 9.78 19.88
N PHE A 201 -0.31 8.52 20.33
CA PHE A 201 -1.34 8.00 21.23
C PHE A 201 -0.71 7.11 22.31
N PRO A 202 0.10 7.70 23.22
CA PRO A 202 0.95 6.94 24.14
C PRO A 202 0.18 6.14 25.19
N ASP A 203 -1.06 6.54 25.49
CA ASP A 203 -1.92 5.90 26.50
C ASP A 203 -2.96 4.95 25.88
N VAL A 204 -2.93 4.76 24.55
CA VAL A 204 -3.85 3.86 23.84
C VAL A 204 -3.23 2.47 23.74
N SER A 205 -4.01 1.44 24.07
CA SER A 205 -3.56 0.05 23.94
C SER A 205 -3.11 -0.26 22.51
N LEU A 206 -2.05 -1.05 22.35
CA LEU A 206 -1.55 -1.46 21.02
C LEU A 206 -2.60 -2.26 20.22
N THR A 207 -3.55 -2.89 20.93
CA THR A 207 -4.65 -3.67 20.38
C THR A 207 -5.93 -2.87 20.15
N ASP A 208 -5.91 -1.55 20.40
CA ASP A 208 -7.05 -0.68 20.18
C ASP A 208 -7.49 -0.65 18.70
N GLY A 209 -8.78 -0.42 18.47
CA GLY A 209 -9.36 -0.31 17.13
C GLY A 209 -8.69 0.76 16.26
N LEU A 210 -8.09 1.79 16.85
CA LEU A 210 -7.27 2.78 16.15
C LEU A 210 -6.10 2.15 15.40
N TYR A 211 -5.30 1.31 16.07
CA TYR A 211 -4.15 0.67 15.45
C TYR A 211 -4.60 -0.44 14.50
N THR A 212 -5.60 -1.23 14.91
CA THR A 212 -6.15 -2.31 14.08
C THR A 212 -6.72 -1.78 12.76
N SER A 213 -7.52 -0.71 12.78
CA SER A 213 -8.04 -0.06 11.56
C SER A 213 -6.92 0.47 10.65
N SER A 214 -5.88 1.06 11.25
CA SER A 214 -4.74 1.60 10.54
C SER A 214 -3.90 0.50 9.88
N LEU A 215 -3.73 -0.63 10.56
CA LEU A 215 -3.04 -1.79 10.02
C LEU A 215 -3.78 -2.41 8.85
N VAL A 216 -5.10 -2.62 8.96
CA VAL A 216 -5.94 -3.17 7.88
C VAL A 216 -5.86 -2.29 6.64
N ARG A 217 -5.99 -0.97 6.83
CA ARG A 217 -5.84 0.00 5.74
C ARG A 217 -4.46 -0.11 5.10
N THR A 218 -3.41 -0.07 5.91
CA THR A 218 -2.03 -0.07 5.40
C THR A 218 -1.73 -1.35 4.64
N TYR A 219 -2.20 -2.49 5.14
CA TYR A 219 -2.04 -3.77 4.47
C TYR A 219 -2.78 -3.80 3.13
N TYR A 220 -4.05 -3.38 3.12
CA TYR A 220 -4.83 -3.26 1.87
C TYR A 220 -4.16 -2.30 0.86
N ASP A 221 -3.73 -1.12 1.31
CA ASP A 221 -3.04 -0.16 0.45
C ASP A 221 -1.78 -0.78 -0.18
N THR A 222 -1.03 -1.58 0.59
CA THR A 222 0.19 -2.26 0.14
C THR A 222 -0.10 -3.29 -0.95
N ILE A 223 -1.07 -4.18 -0.72
CA ILE A 223 -1.43 -5.20 -1.72
C ILE A 223 -2.08 -4.55 -2.95
N ALA A 224 -2.91 -3.51 -2.79
CA ALA A 224 -3.53 -2.80 -3.89
C ALA A 224 -2.46 -2.15 -4.80
N GLU A 225 -1.54 -1.37 -4.23
CA GLU A 225 -0.43 -0.73 -4.97
C GLU A 225 0.46 -1.77 -5.66
N PHE A 226 0.75 -2.89 -5.00
CA PHE A 226 1.60 -3.93 -5.57
C PHE A 226 0.96 -4.60 -6.80
N ASN A 227 -0.36 -4.82 -6.77
CA ASN A 227 -1.08 -5.46 -7.86
C ASN A 227 -1.43 -4.45 -8.97
N ASP A 228 -1.78 -3.22 -8.61
CA ASP A 228 -2.19 -2.15 -9.55
C ASP A 228 -1.67 -0.76 -9.12
N PRO A 229 -0.41 -0.42 -9.43
CA PRO A 229 0.17 0.88 -9.10
C PRO A 229 -0.36 2.03 -9.98
N GLU A 230 -1.22 1.73 -10.95
CA GLU A 230 -1.83 2.76 -11.82
C GLU A 230 -3.27 3.09 -11.37
N GLN A 231 -3.80 2.44 -10.33
CA GLN A 231 -5.09 2.76 -9.75
C GLN A 231 -5.08 4.17 -9.14
N ALA A 232 -6.17 4.92 -9.35
CA ALA A 232 -6.28 6.26 -8.81
C ALA A 232 -6.29 6.28 -7.27
N ASP A 233 -5.40 7.09 -6.66
CA ASP A 233 -5.25 7.23 -5.21
C ASP A 233 -6.56 7.43 -4.45
N TRP A 234 -7.51 8.20 -5.02
CA TRP A 234 -8.79 8.46 -4.38
C TRP A 234 -9.67 7.21 -4.32
N LEU A 235 -9.62 6.39 -5.38
CA LEU A 235 -10.38 5.14 -5.49
C LEU A 235 -9.77 4.10 -4.55
N GLN A 236 -8.45 3.91 -4.60
CA GLN A 236 -7.74 3.02 -3.68
C GLN A 236 -8.05 3.38 -2.22
N ARG A 237 -8.03 4.68 -1.87
CA ARG A 237 -8.35 5.14 -0.51
C ARG A 237 -9.76 4.78 -0.07
N VAL A 238 -10.77 5.01 -0.90
CA VAL A 238 -12.16 4.69 -0.52
C VAL A 238 -12.40 3.18 -0.45
N LEU A 239 -11.75 2.40 -1.31
CA LEU A 239 -11.80 0.94 -1.23
C LEU A 239 -11.16 0.44 0.07
N ALA A 240 -10.03 1.02 0.48
CA ALA A 240 -9.41 0.73 1.76
C ALA A 240 -10.33 1.03 2.95
N ASP A 241 -11.05 2.17 2.91
CA ASP A 241 -12.05 2.53 3.92
C ASP A 241 -13.19 1.50 4.02
N ILE A 242 -13.68 1.02 2.87
CA ILE A 242 -14.71 -0.01 2.81
C ILE A 242 -14.18 -1.34 3.37
N MET A 243 -12.94 -1.70 3.09
CA MET A 243 -12.32 -2.91 3.64
C MET A 243 -12.16 -2.81 5.16
N VAL A 244 -11.73 -1.66 5.68
CA VAL A 244 -11.66 -1.41 7.12
C VAL A 244 -13.05 -1.52 7.77
N ALA A 245 -14.07 -0.87 7.20
CA ALA A 245 -15.44 -0.93 7.71
C ALA A 245 -15.99 -2.36 7.72
N SER A 246 -15.74 -3.11 6.63
CA SER A 246 -16.14 -4.51 6.51
C SER A 246 -15.44 -5.38 7.55
N PHE A 247 -14.13 -5.18 7.74
CA PHE A 247 -13.33 -5.96 8.68
C PHE A 247 -13.73 -5.71 10.14
N LEU A 248 -13.88 -4.43 10.51
CA LEU A 248 -14.22 -4.06 11.88
C LEU A 248 -15.72 -4.22 12.19
N SER A 249 -16.53 -4.55 11.18
CA SER A 249 -18.00 -4.55 11.30
C SER A 249 -18.53 -3.22 11.85
N THR A 250 -17.90 -2.12 11.44
CA THR A 250 -18.23 -0.75 11.87
C THR A 250 -18.78 0.06 10.72
N ASP A 251 -19.71 0.96 11.03
CA ASP A 251 -20.12 1.98 10.08
C ASP A 251 -18.95 2.92 9.77
N PRO A 252 -18.78 3.33 8.50
CA PRO A 252 -17.77 4.30 8.11
C PRO A 252 -17.86 5.61 8.91
N SER A 253 -16.72 6.29 9.11
CA SER A 253 -16.60 7.36 10.12
C SER A 253 -17.62 8.50 9.92
N PHE A 254 -18.53 8.67 10.87
CA PHE A 254 -19.52 9.76 10.88
C PHE A 254 -18.85 11.15 10.89
N GLY A 255 -17.69 11.27 11.55
CA GLY A 255 -16.94 12.53 11.62
C GLY A 255 -16.48 13.04 10.25
N GLY A 256 -16.06 12.14 9.36
CA GLY A 256 -15.70 12.50 7.99
C GLY A 256 -16.91 13.02 7.19
N VAL A 257 -18.07 12.36 7.34
CA VAL A 257 -19.32 12.77 6.69
C VAL A 257 -19.71 14.19 7.10
N VAL A 258 -19.69 14.50 8.40
CA VAL A 258 -19.98 15.85 8.90
C VAL A 258 -19.00 16.87 8.30
N ALA A 259 -17.70 16.56 8.31
CA ALA A 259 -16.68 17.45 7.75
C ALA A 259 -16.86 17.71 6.24
N TYR A 260 -17.35 16.73 5.47
CA TYR A 260 -17.69 16.93 4.07
C TYR A 260 -18.94 17.79 3.90
N LEU A 261 -19.98 17.58 4.71
CA LEU A 261 -21.22 18.37 4.64
C LEU A 261 -21.00 19.85 5.00
N ASP A 262 -20.00 20.15 5.83
CA ASP A 262 -19.58 21.52 6.14
C ASP A 262 -18.84 22.21 4.97
N ASP A 263 -18.21 21.45 4.06
CA ASP A 263 -17.62 21.96 2.81
C ASP A 263 -17.87 20.99 1.64
N PRO A 264 -19.09 20.99 1.07
CA PRO A 264 -19.49 20.05 0.02
C PRO A 264 -18.85 20.36 -1.34
N GLY A 265 -18.06 21.43 -1.44
CA GLY A 265 -17.22 21.71 -2.61
C GLY A 265 -15.94 20.88 -2.64
N THR A 266 -15.69 20.05 -1.62
CA THR A 266 -14.56 19.12 -1.57
C THR A 266 -14.59 18.14 -2.75
N SER A 267 -13.46 17.98 -3.44
CA SER A 267 -13.34 17.08 -4.58
C SER A 267 -13.53 15.61 -4.17
N LEU A 268 -14.32 14.88 -4.95
CA LEU A 268 -14.57 13.43 -4.78
C LEU A 268 -13.55 12.54 -5.49
N ILE A 269 -12.62 13.14 -6.24
CA ILE A 269 -11.66 12.41 -7.09
C ILE A 269 -10.21 12.80 -6.77
N GLN A 270 -10.01 13.36 -5.57
CA GLN A 270 -8.70 13.75 -5.07
C GLN A 270 -8.59 13.33 -3.62
N THR A 271 -7.38 13.01 -3.19
CA THR A 271 -7.10 12.73 -1.78
C THR A 271 -6.77 14.00 -1.01
N GLY A 272 -7.21 14.07 0.25
CA GLY A 272 -6.83 15.16 1.16
C GLY A 272 -5.42 15.02 1.73
N ASN A 273 -4.83 16.15 2.14
CA ASN A 273 -3.66 16.16 3.01
C ASN A 273 -4.09 15.98 4.48
N PHE A 274 -3.16 15.95 5.44
CA PHE A 274 -3.50 15.76 6.86
C PHE A 274 -4.63 16.68 7.37
N ALA A 275 -4.67 17.95 6.95
CA ALA A 275 -5.67 18.91 7.41
C ALA A 275 -7.03 18.77 6.71
N THR A 276 -7.07 18.22 5.50
CA THR A 276 -8.30 18.07 4.71
C THR A 276 -8.75 16.62 4.55
N ARG A 277 -7.99 15.64 5.03
CA ARG A 277 -8.26 14.21 4.80
C ARG A 277 -9.67 13.81 5.21
N SER A 278 -10.10 14.17 6.42
CA SER A 278 -11.42 13.78 6.95
C SER A 278 -12.60 14.17 6.06
N ARG A 279 -12.57 15.37 5.46
CA ARG A 279 -13.62 15.83 4.54
C ARG A 279 -13.57 15.14 3.18
N HIS A 280 -12.38 14.80 2.68
CA HIS A 280 -12.25 13.98 1.47
C HIS A 280 -12.79 12.56 1.70
N ASP A 281 -12.38 11.92 2.80
CA ASP A 281 -12.83 10.56 3.16
C ASP A 281 -14.35 10.51 3.33
N GLY A 282 -14.95 11.52 3.97
CA GLY A 282 -16.41 11.64 4.09
C GLY A 282 -17.13 11.76 2.74
N GLY A 283 -16.59 12.57 1.82
CA GLY A 283 -17.14 12.73 0.48
C GLY A 283 -17.05 11.44 -0.34
N HIS A 284 -15.88 10.80 -0.34
CA HIS A 284 -15.66 9.53 -1.02
C HIS A 284 -16.62 8.45 -0.52
N LEU A 285 -16.77 8.34 0.80
CA LEU A 285 -17.69 7.42 1.43
C LEU A 285 -19.14 7.64 0.98
N LEU A 286 -19.62 8.89 1.02
CA LEU A 286 -20.98 9.21 0.58
C LEU A 286 -21.19 8.87 -0.91
N PHE A 287 -20.20 9.21 -1.74
CA PHE A 287 -20.22 8.90 -3.17
C PHE A 287 -20.28 7.39 -3.41
N MET A 288 -19.42 6.61 -2.75
CA MET A 288 -19.38 5.16 -2.94
C MET A 288 -20.61 4.46 -2.36
N SER A 289 -21.14 4.96 -1.24
CA SER A 289 -22.41 4.49 -0.68
C SER A 289 -23.56 4.69 -1.67
N TYR A 290 -23.65 5.88 -2.29
CA TYR A 290 -24.62 6.15 -3.35
C TYR A 290 -24.40 5.24 -4.56
N PHE A 291 -23.15 5.07 -4.99
CA PHE A 291 -22.78 4.25 -6.14
C PHE A 291 -23.23 2.79 -5.94
N ILE A 292 -22.88 2.18 -4.81
CA ILE A 292 -23.28 0.81 -4.48
C ILE A 292 -24.80 0.68 -4.39
N GLN A 293 -25.48 1.64 -3.73
CA GLN A 293 -26.95 1.62 -3.63
C GLN A 293 -27.63 1.73 -5.01
N ARG A 294 -27.05 2.51 -5.92
CA ARG A 294 -27.65 2.80 -7.23
C ARG A 294 -27.37 1.72 -8.27
N PHE A 295 -26.15 1.17 -8.27
CA PHE A 295 -25.65 0.29 -9.32
C PHE A 295 -25.44 -1.16 -8.87
N GLY A 296 -25.45 -1.42 -7.56
CA GLY A 296 -25.31 -2.75 -6.98
C GLY A 296 -23.86 -3.21 -6.84
N GLN A 297 -23.71 -4.37 -6.20
CA GLN A 297 -22.40 -4.98 -5.88
C GLN A 297 -21.64 -5.41 -7.14
N ASP A 298 -22.34 -5.83 -8.19
CA ASP A 298 -21.73 -6.34 -9.43
C ASP A 298 -20.93 -5.26 -10.18
N VAL A 299 -21.33 -3.99 -10.03
CA VAL A 299 -20.60 -2.84 -10.61
C VAL A 299 -19.50 -2.35 -9.67
N PHE A 300 -19.66 -2.55 -8.36
CA PHE A 300 -18.70 -2.13 -7.34
C PHE A 300 -17.47 -3.04 -7.27
N ARG A 301 -17.65 -4.37 -7.25
CA ARG A 301 -16.53 -5.31 -7.08
C ARG A 301 -15.41 -5.12 -8.11
N PRO A 302 -15.68 -4.97 -9.42
CA PRO A 302 -14.63 -4.74 -10.41
C PRO A 302 -13.75 -3.51 -10.14
N LEU A 303 -14.23 -2.50 -9.38
CA LEU A 303 -13.45 -1.32 -9.04
C LEU A 303 -12.17 -1.65 -8.27
N PHE A 304 -12.14 -2.76 -7.51
CA PHE A 304 -10.95 -3.21 -6.79
C PHE A 304 -9.77 -3.59 -7.69
N SER A 305 -10.03 -3.92 -8.95
CA SER A 305 -9.00 -4.22 -9.95
C SER A 305 -8.98 -3.22 -11.10
N GLN A 306 -9.65 -2.06 -10.95
CA GLN A 306 -9.70 -1.05 -11.99
C GLN A 306 -8.46 -0.16 -11.94
N SER A 307 -7.66 -0.24 -13.01
CA SER A 307 -6.50 0.62 -13.23
C SER A 307 -6.87 1.99 -13.83
N GLY A 308 -5.99 2.96 -13.68
CA GLY A 308 -6.09 4.27 -14.29
C GLY A 308 -6.81 5.30 -13.41
N THR A 309 -7.36 6.33 -14.05
CA THR A 309 -7.83 7.56 -13.36
C THR A 309 -9.05 7.40 -12.44
N GLY A 310 -9.67 6.22 -12.37
CA GLY A 310 -10.89 5.95 -11.59
C GLY A 310 -12.16 6.64 -12.11
N VAL A 311 -12.05 7.49 -13.15
CA VAL A 311 -13.17 8.25 -13.74
C VAL A 311 -13.37 7.98 -15.23
N ALA A 312 -12.50 7.16 -15.83
CA ALA A 312 -12.62 6.75 -17.22
C ALA A 312 -13.76 5.71 -17.36
N PRO A 313 -14.57 5.79 -18.43
CA PRO A 313 -15.64 4.84 -18.71
C PRO A 313 -15.11 3.44 -19.05
#